data_AF-U7QTY6-F1
#
_entry.id   AF-U7QTY6-F1
#
_cell.length_a   1.000
_cell.length_b   1.000
_cell.length_c   1.000
_cell.angle_alpha   90.00
_cell.angle_beta   90.00
_cell.angle_gamma   90.00
#
_symmetry.space_group_name_H-M   'P 1'
#
loop_
_entity.id
_entity.type
_entity.pdbx_description
1 polymer ?
#
loop_
_entity_poly.entity_id
_entity_poly.type
_entity_poly.pdbx_seq_one_letter_code
_entity_poly.pdbx_strand_id
1 'polypeptide(L)'
;MNSLGNFWQALGNRPRLSLLYSITVPMKLQNIEDNVTPVSKVSASVDQKPSLDNSQINQALIDKLCVELGGTEDVRLALAKVNLTTEPDTENNQNQEDESVIVEVSGMTSATYLPQIKDTLEKWKNSQAAIVKINSVGIVVSKENADKLIGI
;
A
#
# COMPACT_ATOMS: atom_id res chain seq x y z
N MET A 1 11.40 42.65 38.82
CA MET A 1 12.76 43.09 38.42
C MET A 1 12.73 43.32 36.92
N ASN A 2 12.95 44.55 36.46
CA ASN A 2 12.58 44.98 35.10
C ASN A 2 13.71 44.73 34.09
N SER A 3 13.36 44.23 32.89
CA SER A 3 14.29 43.86 31.80
C SER A 3 15.28 44.98 31.40
N LEU A 4 14.82 46.24 31.38
CA LEU A 4 15.68 47.40 31.10
C LEU A 4 16.72 47.67 32.20
N GLY A 5 16.42 47.35 33.46
CA GLY A 5 17.35 47.50 34.57
C GLY A 5 18.54 46.56 34.43
N ASN A 6 18.27 45.29 34.10
CA ASN A 6 19.31 44.31 33.81
C ASN A 6 20.14 44.71 32.57
N PHE A 7 19.49 45.25 31.54
CA PHE A 7 20.17 45.77 30.34
C PHE A 7 21.16 46.89 30.65
N TRP A 8 20.77 47.90 31.46
CA TRP A 8 21.67 49.00 31.82
C TRP A 8 22.77 48.60 32.80
N GLN A 9 22.51 47.65 33.70
CA GLN A 9 23.53 47.07 34.58
C GLN A 9 24.62 46.37 33.76
N ALA A 10 24.25 45.59 32.74
CA ALA A 10 25.20 44.95 31.83
C ALA A 10 26.04 45.96 31.01
N LEU A 11 25.52 47.17 30.77
CA LEU A 11 26.21 48.26 30.05
C LEU A 11 26.97 49.23 30.98
N GLY A 12 27.22 48.85 32.24
CA GLY A 12 28.02 49.64 33.18
C GLY A 12 27.23 50.72 33.94
N ASN A 13 25.97 50.45 34.26
CA ASN A 13 25.09 51.30 35.07
C ASN A 13 24.83 52.71 34.49
N ARG A 14 24.84 52.85 33.16
CA ARG A 14 24.58 54.13 32.47
C ARG A 14 23.27 54.07 31.67
N PRO A 15 22.12 54.49 32.25
CA PRO A 15 20.84 54.45 31.54
C PRO A 15 20.82 55.41 30.35
N ARG A 16 20.28 54.98 29.21
CA ARG A 16 20.09 55.79 27.98
C ARG A 16 18.70 55.54 27.37
N LEU A 17 18.31 56.31 26.36
CA LEU A 17 17.14 55.99 25.54
C LEU A 17 17.50 54.85 24.57
N SER A 18 16.66 53.82 24.47
CA SER A 18 16.83 52.70 23.53
C SER A 18 15.57 52.53 22.69
N LEU A 19 15.73 52.54 21.37
CA LEU A 19 14.68 52.26 20.39
C LEU A 19 14.95 50.88 19.82
N LEU A 20 14.11 49.90 20.20
CA LEU A 20 14.19 48.56 19.66
C LEU A 20 13.51 48.52 18.29
N TYR A 21 14.23 48.04 17.28
CA TYR A 21 13.66 47.73 15.97
C TYR A 21 14.02 46.28 15.62
N SER A 22 13.01 45.49 15.28
CA SER A 22 13.16 44.07 14.94
C SER A 22 12.77 43.84 13.49
N ILE A 23 13.60 43.10 12.76
CA ILE A 23 13.40 42.78 11.34
C ILE A 23 13.54 41.28 11.15
N THR A 24 12.69 40.71 10.31
CA THR A 24 12.83 39.34 9.82
C THR A 24 13.29 39.37 8.37
N VAL A 25 14.31 38.56 8.06
CA VAL A 25 14.87 38.43 6.70
C VAL A 25 14.89 36.95 6.32
N PRO A 26 14.47 36.57 5.10
CA PRO A 26 14.52 35.18 4.67
C PRO A 26 15.97 34.70 4.54
N MET A 27 16.29 33.60 5.24
CA MET A 27 17.58 32.91 5.11
C MET A 27 17.41 31.70 4.19
N LYS A 28 18.12 31.71 3.06
CA LYS A 28 18.07 30.58 2.11
C LYS A 28 18.82 29.38 2.68
N LEU A 29 18.27 28.19 2.45
CA LEU A 29 18.96 26.93 2.74
C LEU A 29 20.00 26.63 1.67
N GLN A 30 20.96 25.76 1.99
CA GLN A 30 21.95 25.29 1.03
C GLN A 30 21.25 24.52 -0.11
N ASN A 31 21.61 24.83 -1.34
CA ASN A 31 21.02 24.19 -2.52
C ASN A 31 21.59 22.78 -2.66
N ILE A 32 20.76 21.76 -2.43
CA ILE A 32 21.02 20.39 -2.90
C ILE A 32 20.46 20.37 -4.31
N GLU A 33 21.29 20.06 -5.31
CA GLU A 33 20.84 19.98 -6.71
C GLU A 33 19.76 18.91 -6.85
N ASP A 34 18.49 19.33 -6.80
CA ASP A 34 17.32 18.49 -7.04
C ASP A 34 16.76 18.85 -8.42
N ASN A 35 17.25 18.16 -9.43
CA ASN A 35 16.88 18.44 -10.81
C ASN A 35 15.62 17.63 -11.16
N VAL A 36 14.45 18.28 -11.05
CA VAL A 36 13.17 17.69 -11.39
C VAL A 36 12.88 17.90 -12.87
N THR A 37 12.64 16.82 -13.61
CA THR A 37 12.22 16.89 -15.01
C THR A 37 10.77 17.37 -15.12
N PRO A 38 10.47 18.40 -15.91
CA PRO A 38 9.09 18.87 -16.07
C PRO A 38 8.27 17.88 -16.90
N VAL A 39 6.97 17.80 -16.62
CA VAL A 39 6.03 16.99 -17.40
C VAL A 39 5.90 17.59 -18.81
N SER A 40 6.37 16.85 -19.82
CA SER A 40 6.36 17.30 -21.22
C SER A 40 5.13 16.84 -22.01
N LYS A 41 4.47 15.77 -21.57
CA LYS A 41 3.30 15.18 -22.22
C LYS A 41 2.40 14.51 -21.20
N VAL A 42 1.10 14.67 -21.38
CA VAL A 42 0.06 13.93 -20.65
C VAL A 42 -0.62 13.00 -21.64
N SER A 43 -0.79 11.74 -21.27
CA SER A 43 -1.56 10.74 -22.01
C SER A 43 -2.53 10.05 -21.06
N ALA A 44 -3.75 9.80 -21.52
CA ALA A 44 -4.77 9.09 -20.77
C ALA A 44 -5.51 8.13 -21.71
N SER A 45 -5.88 6.95 -21.18
CA SER A 45 -6.79 5.99 -21.81
C SER A 45 -8.02 5.84 -20.92
N VAL A 46 -9.17 5.55 -21.53
CA VAL A 46 -10.40 5.23 -20.80
C VAL A 46 -10.81 3.84 -21.23
N ASP A 47 -10.73 2.91 -20.29
CA ASP A 47 -11.14 1.53 -20.46
C ASP A 47 -12.39 1.24 -19.62
N GLN A 48 -13.24 0.33 -20.08
CA GLN A 48 -14.44 -0.05 -19.34
C GLN A 48 -14.04 -0.87 -18.11
N LYS A 49 -14.41 -0.41 -16.91
CA LYS A 49 -14.20 -1.19 -15.69
C LYS A 49 -15.02 -2.50 -15.80
N PRO A 50 -14.43 -3.67 -15.48
CA PRO A 50 -15.17 -4.92 -15.38
C PRO A 50 -16.32 -4.78 -14.38
N SER A 51 -17.40 -5.54 -14.60
CA SER A 51 -18.61 -5.47 -13.76
C SER A 51 -18.38 -5.98 -12.33
N LEU A 52 -17.27 -6.67 -12.10
CA LEU A 52 -16.94 -7.32 -10.86
C LEU A 52 -16.27 -6.34 -9.89
N ASP A 53 -16.66 -6.42 -8.62
CA ASP A 53 -16.05 -5.61 -7.58
C ASP A 53 -14.88 -6.36 -6.93
N ASN A 54 -13.77 -5.67 -6.68
CA ASN A 54 -12.58 -6.28 -6.08
C ASN A 54 -12.91 -6.92 -4.71
N SER A 55 -13.88 -6.38 -3.96
CA SER A 55 -14.31 -7.01 -2.70
C SER A 55 -14.93 -8.39 -2.93
N GLN A 56 -15.68 -8.59 -4.01
CA GLN A 56 -16.28 -9.89 -4.34
C GLN A 56 -15.21 -10.90 -4.77
N ILE A 57 -14.22 -10.44 -5.56
CA ILE A 57 -13.07 -11.26 -5.97
C ILE A 57 -12.28 -11.68 -4.73
N ASN A 58 -11.93 -10.73 -3.86
CA ASN A 58 -11.15 -11.01 -2.65
C ASN A 58 -11.85 -12.03 -1.76
N GLN A 59 -13.16 -11.86 -1.52
CA GLN A 59 -13.93 -12.79 -0.70
C GLN A 59 -13.96 -14.18 -1.30
N ALA A 60 -14.23 -14.29 -2.61
CA ALA A 60 -14.28 -15.57 -3.30
C ALA A 60 -12.93 -16.30 -3.31
N LEU A 61 -11.83 -15.57 -3.46
CA LEU A 61 -10.47 -16.12 -3.37
C LEU A 61 -10.13 -16.56 -1.95
N ILE A 62 -10.51 -15.81 -0.92
CA ILE A 62 -10.32 -16.21 0.49
C ILE A 62 -11.12 -17.48 0.79
N ASP A 63 -12.38 -17.55 0.35
CA ASP A 63 -13.22 -18.72 0.56
C ASP A 63 -12.64 -19.94 -0.17
N LYS A 64 -12.15 -19.75 -1.39
CA LYS A 64 -11.47 -20.79 -2.17
C LYS A 64 -10.17 -21.25 -1.50
N LEU A 65 -9.36 -20.34 -0.98
CA LEU A 65 -8.15 -20.64 -0.21
C LEU A 65 -8.49 -21.47 1.04
N CYS A 66 -9.55 -21.09 1.76
CA CYS A 66 -10.01 -21.82 2.93
C CYS A 66 -10.39 -23.26 2.58
N VAL A 67 -11.08 -23.49 1.46
CA VAL A 67 -11.47 -24.83 1.00
C VAL A 67 -10.24 -25.67 0.63
N GLU A 68 -9.27 -25.10 -0.09
CA GLU A 68 -8.07 -25.83 -0.51
C GLU A 68 -7.12 -26.18 0.64
N LEU A 69 -7.15 -25.41 1.73
CA LEU A 69 -6.42 -25.70 2.96
C LEU A 69 -7.16 -26.70 3.89
N GLY A 70 -8.35 -27.17 3.49
CA GLY A 70 -9.09 -28.23 4.22
C GLY A 70 -10.47 -27.82 4.73
N GLY A 71 -10.83 -26.53 4.66
CA GLY A 71 -12.18 -26.03 4.97
C GLY A 71 -12.59 -26.10 6.44
N THR A 72 -11.66 -26.36 7.35
CA THR A 72 -11.92 -26.53 8.78
C THR A 72 -11.95 -25.19 9.54
N GLU A 73 -12.51 -25.17 10.76
CA GLU A 73 -12.60 -23.95 11.59
C GLU A 73 -11.21 -23.39 11.99
N ASP A 74 -10.24 -24.26 12.22
CA ASP A 74 -8.84 -23.90 12.48
C ASP A 74 -8.20 -23.16 11.29
N VAL A 75 -8.50 -23.58 10.06
CA VAL A 75 -8.06 -22.87 8.85
C VAL A 75 -8.72 -21.49 8.77
N ARG A 76 -10.02 -21.39 9.04
CA ARG A 76 -10.72 -20.09 9.05
C ARG A 76 -10.14 -19.14 10.08
N LEU A 77 -9.78 -19.65 11.27
CA LEU A 77 -9.13 -18.87 12.30
C LEU A 77 -7.71 -18.44 11.89
N ALA A 78 -6.95 -19.33 11.25
CA ALA A 78 -5.62 -19.04 10.73
C ALA A 78 -5.62 -18.00 9.59
N LEU A 79 -6.72 -17.92 8.83
CA LEU A 79 -6.92 -16.91 7.78
C LEU A 79 -7.55 -15.61 8.29
N ALA A 80 -8.07 -15.55 9.52
CA ALA A 80 -8.82 -14.40 10.02
C ALA A 80 -8.01 -13.08 10.09
N LYS A 81 -6.68 -13.17 10.16
CA LYS A 81 -5.75 -12.01 10.14
C LYS A 81 -4.94 -11.91 8.84
N VAL A 82 -5.32 -12.69 7.83
CA VAL A 82 -4.75 -12.64 6.49
C VAL A 82 -5.63 -11.71 5.65
N ASN A 83 -5.00 -10.72 5.03
CA ASN A 83 -5.66 -9.82 4.11
C ASN A 83 -5.21 -10.16 2.68
N LEU A 84 -6.18 -10.45 1.81
CA LEU A 84 -5.97 -10.73 0.40
C LEU A 84 -6.60 -9.59 -0.40
N THR A 85 -5.76 -8.90 -1.16
CA THR A 85 -6.18 -7.80 -2.04
C THR A 85 -5.83 -8.14 -3.48
N THR A 86 -6.72 -7.76 -4.40
CA THR A 86 -6.53 -7.96 -5.83
C THR A 86 -6.46 -6.64 -6.58
N GLU A 87 -5.57 -6.61 -7.56
CA GLU A 87 -5.50 -5.56 -8.57
C GLU A 87 -5.67 -6.19 -9.96
N PRO A 88 -6.42 -5.54 -10.87
CA PRO A 88 -6.58 -6.04 -12.22
C PRO A 88 -5.25 -5.97 -12.98
N ASP A 89 -4.92 -7.03 -13.70
CA ASP A 89 -3.76 -7.05 -14.59
C ASP A 89 -4.12 -6.39 -15.93
N THR A 90 -3.91 -5.08 -16.03
CA THR A 90 -4.29 -4.29 -17.22
C THR A 90 -3.56 -4.71 -18.51
N GLU A 91 -2.43 -5.43 -18.41
CA GLU A 91 -1.69 -5.91 -19.58
C GLU A 91 -2.30 -7.21 -20.13
N ASN A 92 -2.73 -8.12 -19.25
CA ASN A 92 -3.25 -9.44 -19.64
C ASN A 92 -4.77 -9.46 -19.90
N ASN A 93 -5.51 -8.44 -19.44
CA ASN A 93 -6.97 -8.36 -19.58
C ASN A 93 -7.48 -7.88 -20.95
N GLN A 94 -6.60 -7.63 -21.92
CA GLN A 94 -7.02 -7.22 -23.25
C GLN A 94 -7.54 -8.44 -24.05
N ASN A 95 -8.87 -8.59 -24.10
CA ASN A 95 -9.64 -9.53 -24.93
C ASN A 95 -9.92 -10.94 -24.38
N GLN A 96 -10.01 -11.14 -23.07
CA GLN A 96 -10.38 -12.44 -22.49
C GLN A 96 -11.75 -12.41 -21.80
N GLU A 97 -12.49 -13.53 -21.86
CA GLU A 97 -13.71 -13.76 -21.06
C GLU A 97 -13.39 -13.88 -19.56
N ASP A 98 -12.14 -14.23 -19.25
CA ASP A 98 -11.59 -14.38 -17.90
C ASP A 98 -10.82 -13.12 -17.48
N GLU A 99 -10.92 -12.77 -16.20
CA GLU A 99 -10.26 -11.62 -15.59
C GLU A 99 -8.98 -12.07 -14.87
N SER A 100 -7.84 -11.60 -15.39
CA SER A 100 -6.52 -11.76 -14.80
C SER A 100 -6.31 -10.76 -13.67
N VAL A 101 -5.92 -11.26 -12.50
CA VAL A 101 -5.68 -10.46 -11.30
C VAL A 101 -4.30 -10.73 -10.71
N ILE A 102 -3.70 -9.69 -10.16
CA ILE A 102 -2.52 -9.73 -9.32
C ILE A 102 -3.00 -9.84 -7.88
N VAL A 103 -2.54 -10.87 -7.16
CA VAL A 103 -2.93 -11.15 -5.78
C VAL A 103 -1.82 -10.71 -4.82
N GLU A 104 -2.12 -9.77 -3.94
CA GLU A 104 -1.26 -9.43 -2.81
C GLU A 104 -1.83 -10.01 -1.51
N VAL A 105 -0.99 -10.73 -0.77
CA VAL A 105 -1.33 -11.34 0.51
C VAL A 105 -0.45 -10.74 1.60
N SER A 106 -1.10 -10.24 2.65
CA SER A 106 -0.45 -9.60 3.78
C SER A 106 -1.09 -10.01 5.11
N GLY A 107 -0.40 -9.74 6.22
CA GLY A 107 -0.93 -9.95 7.56
C GLY A 107 -0.25 -11.09 8.29
N MET A 108 -1.02 -11.78 9.14
CA MET A 108 -0.49 -12.80 10.05
C MET A 108 -1.28 -14.10 9.96
N THR A 109 -0.58 -15.22 9.98
CA THR A 109 -1.15 -16.57 10.07
C THR A 109 -0.29 -17.46 10.97
N SER A 110 -0.74 -18.66 11.30
CA SER A 110 0.10 -19.61 12.04
C SER A 110 1.23 -20.15 11.15
N ALA A 111 2.42 -20.33 11.73
CA ALA A 111 3.59 -20.88 11.05
C ALA A 111 3.32 -22.21 10.32
N THR A 112 2.33 -23.00 10.77
CA THR A 112 1.92 -24.25 10.13
C THR A 112 1.26 -24.04 8.76
N TYR A 113 0.49 -22.97 8.58
CA TYR A 113 -0.26 -22.69 7.33
C TYR A 113 0.47 -21.74 6.40
N LEU A 114 1.47 -20.99 6.87
CA LEU A 114 2.27 -20.10 6.02
C LEU A 114 2.82 -20.79 4.76
N PRO A 115 3.53 -21.95 4.84
CA PRO A 115 4.03 -22.61 3.63
C PRO A 115 2.88 -23.11 2.74
N GLN A 116 1.81 -23.64 3.34
CA GLN A 116 0.66 -24.16 2.58
C GLN A 116 -0.06 -23.06 1.79
N ILE A 117 -0.19 -21.86 2.37
CA ILE A 117 -0.75 -20.69 1.68
C ILE A 117 0.13 -20.29 0.50
N LYS A 118 1.45 -20.19 0.71
CA LYS A 118 2.40 -19.84 -0.37
C LYS A 118 2.38 -20.86 -1.50
N ASP A 119 2.43 -22.15 -1.17
CA ASP A 119 2.37 -23.23 -2.16
C ASP A 119 1.04 -23.21 -2.96
N THR A 120 -0.06 -22.83 -2.31
CA THR A 120 -1.38 -22.73 -2.97
C THR A 120 -1.42 -21.54 -3.93
N LEU A 121 -0.89 -20.38 -3.53
CA LEU A 121 -0.80 -19.21 -4.41
C LEU A 121 0.11 -19.46 -5.61
N GLU A 122 1.25 -20.13 -5.40
CA GLU A 122 2.13 -20.53 -6.50
C GLU A 122 1.45 -21.49 -7.48
N LYS A 123 0.66 -22.45 -6.97
CA LYS A 123 -0.15 -23.34 -7.82
C LYS A 123 -1.17 -22.54 -8.64
N TRP A 124 -1.83 -21.54 -8.04
CA TRP A 124 -2.80 -20.71 -8.75
C TRP A 124 -2.16 -19.92 -9.89
N LYS A 125 -1.01 -19.28 -9.63
CA LYS A 125 -0.22 -18.62 -10.69
C LYS A 125 0.15 -19.59 -11.80
N ASN A 126 0.75 -20.73 -11.43
CA ASN A 126 1.29 -21.67 -12.42
C ASN A 126 0.21 -22.41 -13.22
N SER A 127 -1.00 -22.53 -12.68
CA SER A 127 -2.10 -23.20 -13.37
C SER A 127 -2.63 -22.39 -14.55
N GLN A 128 -2.51 -21.06 -14.54
CA GLN A 128 -3.08 -20.15 -15.56
C GLN A 128 -4.54 -20.47 -15.96
N ALA A 129 -5.29 -21.04 -15.02
CA ALA A 129 -6.68 -21.47 -15.22
C ALA A 129 -7.58 -20.71 -14.25
N ALA A 130 -8.88 -20.64 -14.58
CA ALA A 130 -9.86 -19.99 -13.72
C ALA A 130 -9.94 -20.70 -12.36
N ILE A 131 -9.51 -20.01 -11.31
CA ILE A 131 -9.47 -20.52 -9.94
C ILE A 131 -10.88 -20.48 -9.32
N VAL A 132 -11.61 -19.40 -9.61
CA VAL A 132 -13.01 -19.22 -9.21
C VAL A 132 -13.78 -18.63 -10.38
N LYS A 133 -15.07 -18.95 -10.48
CA LYS A 133 -16.00 -18.31 -11.42
C LYS A 133 -17.01 -17.47 -10.67
N ILE A 134 -17.13 -16.20 -11.04
CA ILE A 134 -18.07 -15.26 -10.45
C ILE A 134 -18.87 -14.64 -11.59
N ASN A 135 -20.20 -14.76 -11.58
CA ASN A 135 -21.08 -14.26 -12.64
C ASN A 135 -20.66 -14.68 -14.06
N SER A 136 -20.19 -15.93 -14.21
CA SER A 136 -19.66 -16.51 -15.46
C SER A 136 -18.30 -16.00 -15.94
N VAL A 137 -17.67 -15.06 -15.22
CA VAL A 137 -16.29 -14.62 -15.44
C VAL A 137 -15.35 -15.49 -14.61
N GLY A 138 -14.35 -16.12 -15.24
CA GLY A 138 -13.29 -16.84 -14.54
C GLY A 138 -12.23 -15.89 -14.03
N ILE A 139 -11.78 -16.07 -12.78
CA ILE A 139 -10.68 -15.30 -12.19
C ILE A 139 -9.39 -16.11 -12.32
N VAL A 140 -8.40 -15.55 -13.00
CA VAL A 140 -7.08 -16.15 -13.21
C VAL A 140 -6.05 -15.35 -12.44
N VAL A 141 -5.18 -16.02 -11.70
CA VAL A 141 -4.09 -15.35 -10.97
C VAL A 141 -2.88 -15.26 -11.89
N SER A 142 -2.49 -14.03 -12.28
CA SER A 142 -1.32 -13.82 -13.16
C SER A 142 -0.03 -13.65 -12.37
N LYS A 143 -0.10 -13.02 -11.20
CA LYS A 143 1.03 -12.78 -10.29
C LYS A 143 0.55 -12.85 -8.85
N GLU A 144 1.41 -13.33 -7.97
CA GLU A 144 1.22 -13.38 -6.53
C GLU A 144 2.37 -12.70 -5.78
N ASN A 145 2.04 -12.01 -4.70
CA ASN A 145 3.02 -11.47 -3.75
C ASN A 145 2.56 -11.78 -2.32
N ALA A 146 3.34 -12.59 -1.61
CA ALA A 146 3.08 -12.98 -0.22
C ALA A 146 4.23 -12.59 0.73
N ASP A 147 5.06 -11.61 0.35
CA ASP A 147 6.23 -11.21 1.15
C ASP A 147 5.84 -10.53 2.46
N LYS A 148 4.65 -9.90 2.48
CA LYS A 148 4.09 -9.22 3.66
C LYS A 148 3.26 -10.16 4.56
N LEU A 149 3.21 -11.46 4.25
CA LEU A 149 2.55 -12.47 5.07
C LEU A 149 3.55 -13.05 6.07
N ILE A 150 3.23 -12.95 7.37
CA ILE A 150 4.10 -13.38 8.46
C ILE A 150 3.49 -14.57 9.20
N GLY A 151 4.30 -15.57 9.51
CA GLY A 151 3.93 -16.72 10.32
C GLY A 151 4.29 -16.48 11.78
N ILE A 152 3.33 -16.66 12.67
CA ILE A 152 3.51 -16.61 14.13
C ILE A 152 3.47 -18.00 14.77
#